data_AF-A0AA41WT94-F1
#
_entry.id   AF-A0AA41WT94-F1
#
_cell.length_a   1.000
_cell.length_b   1.000
_cell.length_c   1.000
_cell.angle_alpha   90.00
_cell.angle_beta   90.00
_cell.angle_gamma   90.00
#
_symmetry.space_group_name_H-M   'P 1'
#
loop_
_entity.id
_entity.type
_entity.pdbx_description
1 polymer ?
#
loop_
_entity_poly.entity_id
_entity_poly.type
_entity_poly.pdbx_seq_one_letter_code
_entity_poly.pdbx_strand_id
1 'polypeptide(L)'
;MAAAAKTAVAENAIAGAVLNRGYDAGNAATQNVTGITINQQNGEISIAYGANVAAAGANTLILKPTANSDALEGTETGSTRPTGSIRWDCYASGATARGDLPLPNPGATLDGRFAPADCR
;
A
#
# COMPACT_ATOMS: atom_id res chain seq x y z
N MET A 1 6.34 9.11 5.97
CA MET A 1 5.46 9.32 4.80
C MET A 1 4.54 8.13 4.57
N ALA A 2 5.06 6.92 4.34
CA ALA A 2 4.21 5.72 4.25
C ALA A 2 3.35 5.48 5.51
N ALA A 3 3.87 5.80 6.70
CA ALA A 3 3.09 5.75 7.94
C ALA A 3 1.85 6.68 7.92
N ALA A 4 1.97 7.89 7.34
CA ALA A 4 0.83 8.80 7.22
C ALA A 4 -0.22 8.26 6.23
N ALA A 5 0.22 7.63 5.14
CA ALA A 5 -0.70 6.93 4.23
C ALA A 5 -1.41 5.76 4.93
N LYS A 6 -0.70 4.96 5.74
CA LYS A 6 -1.31 3.89 6.55
C LYS A 6 -2.36 4.43 7.52
N THR A 7 -2.06 5.52 8.22
CA THR A 7 -3.00 6.19 9.12
C THR A 7 -4.23 6.68 8.36
N ALA A 8 -4.04 7.37 7.23
CA ALA A 8 -5.15 7.86 6.41
C ALA A 8 -6.06 6.71 5.95
N VAL A 9 -5.49 5.62 5.43
CA VAL A 9 -6.28 4.44 5.03
C VAL A 9 -7.04 3.86 6.21
N ALA A 10 -6.39 3.68 7.37
CA ALA A 10 -7.02 3.09 8.54
C ALA A 10 -8.16 3.97 9.09
N GLU A 11 -7.95 5.27 9.22
CA GLU A 11 -8.95 6.21 9.71
C GLU A 11 -10.15 6.30 8.75
N ASN A 12 -9.89 6.37 7.44
CA ASN A 12 -10.95 6.41 6.43
C ASN A 12 -11.74 5.11 6.36
N ALA A 13 -11.06 3.96 6.44
CA ALA A 13 -11.72 2.65 6.47
C ALA A 13 -12.65 2.52 7.69
N ILE A 14 -12.17 2.92 8.88
CA ILE A 14 -13.03 2.93 10.07
C ILE A 14 -14.14 3.98 9.93
N ALA A 15 -13.91 5.13 9.31
CA ALA A 15 -14.97 6.11 9.07
C ALA A 15 -16.00 5.67 8.01
N GLY A 16 -15.74 4.60 7.24
CA GLY A 16 -16.54 4.24 6.06
C GLY A 16 -16.41 5.25 4.91
N ALA A 17 -15.33 6.03 4.91
CA ALA A 17 -15.03 7.04 3.91
C ALA A 17 -14.17 6.46 2.78
N VAL A 18 -14.04 7.19 1.67
CA VAL A 18 -13.10 6.86 0.59
C VAL A 18 -11.68 6.70 1.17
N LEU A 19 -10.99 5.62 0.85
CA LEU A 19 -9.79 5.18 1.58
C LEU A 19 -8.62 6.17 1.51
N ASN A 20 -8.51 6.97 0.45
CA ASN A 20 -7.46 7.99 0.29
C ASN A 20 -7.93 9.40 0.69
N ARG A 21 -9.13 9.56 1.26
CA ARG A 21 -9.70 10.87 1.54
C ARG A 21 -8.76 11.70 2.42
N GLY A 22 -8.45 12.91 1.95
CA GLY A 22 -7.59 13.86 2.65
C GLY A 22 -6.09 13.54 2.60
N TYR A 23 -5.67 12.45 1.97
CA TYR A 23 -4.26 12.16 1.75
C TYR A 23 -3.72 12.97 0.57
N ASP A 24 -2.74 13.83 0.82
CA ASP A 24 -2.05 14.59 -0.22
C ASP A 24 -0.80 13.84 -0.70
N ALA A 25 -0.89 13.23 -1.88
CA ALA A 25 0.21 12.53 -2.53
C ALA A 25 1.32 13.47 -3.02
N GLY A 26 1.03 14.77 -3.25
CA GLY A 26 1.98 15.74 -3.80
C GLY A 26 3.16 16.02 -2.87
N ASN A 27 2.98 15.80 -1.57
CA ASN A 27 4.01 16.01 -0.55
C ASN A 27 4.81 14.74 -0.22
N ALA A 28 4.65 13.64 -0.96
CA ALA A 28 5.31 12.36 -0.67
C ALA A 28 6.72 12.21 -1.27
N ALA A 29 7.15 13.12 -2.14
CA ALA A 29 8.44 13.02 -2.82
C ALA A 29 9.62 13.38 -1.90
N THR A 30 10.69 12.60 -2.00
CA THR A 30 11.98 12.81 -1.33
C THR A 30 13.11 12.47 -2.30
N GLN A 31 14.36 12.48 -1.84
CA GLN A 31 15.50 12.07 -2.67
C GLN A 31 15.38 10.62 -3.19
N ASN A 32 14.78 9.71 -2.42
CA ASN A 32 14.74 8.28 -2.74
C ASN A 32 13.34 7.77 -3.12
N VAL A 33 12.29 8.53 -2.80
CA VAL A 33 10.89 8.18 -3.06
C VAL A 33 10.32 9.22 -4.00
N THR A 34 9.78 8.80 -5.14
CA THR A 34 9.19 9.70 -6.13
C THR A 34 7.70 9.90 -5.94
N GLY A 35 7.03 9.00 -5.24
CA GLY A 35 5.61 9.15 -4.91
C GLY A 35 5.06 8.04 -4.03
N ILE A 36 3.92 8.34 -3.40
CA ILE A 36 3.11 7.38 -2.67
C ILE A 36 1.67 7.55 -3.14
N THR A 37 1.02 6.46 -3.53
CA THR A 37 -0.39 6.44 -3.91
C THR A 37 -1.17 5.45 -3.06
N ILE A 38 -2.45 5.73 -2.85
CA ILE A 38 -3.39 4.85 -2.14
C ILE A 38 -4.43 4.42 -3.16
N ASN A 39 -4.60 3.11 -3.35
CA ASN A 39 -5.69 2.56 -4.14
C ASN A 39 -7.01 2.70 -3.35
N GLN A 40 -7.98 3.40 -3.92
CA GLN A 40 -9.28 3.67 -3.27
C GLN A 40 -10.15 2.43 -3.12
N GLN A 41 -9.93 1.39 -3.93
CA GLN A 41 -10.75 0.18 -3.95
C GLN A 41 -10.37 -0.81 -2.85
N ASN A 42 -9.09 -0.83 -2.46
CA ASN A 42 -8.57 -1.85 -1.55
C ASN A 42 -7.59 -1.33 -0.49
N GLY A 43 -7.26 -0.03 -0.51
CA GLY A 43 -6.36 0.62 0.44
C GLY A 43 -4.89 0.30 0.25
N GLU A 44 -4.51 -0.47 -0.79
CA GLU A 44 -3.10 -0.78 -1.08
C GLU A 44 -2.31 0.52 -1.30
N ILE A 45 -1.16 0.62 -0.64
CA ILE A 45 -0.26 1.77 -0.73
C ILE A 45 0.91 1.38 -1.64
N SER A 46 1.02 2.04 -2.79
CA SER A 46 2.18 1.90 -3.67
C SER A 46 3.22 2.96 -3.34
N ILE A 47 4.45 2.52 -3.09
CA ILE A 47 5.61 3.39 -2.85
C ILE A 47 6.54 3.28 -4.06
N ALA A 48 6.65 4.36 -4.84
CA ALA A 48 7.55 4.43 -5.97
C ALA A 48 8.90 5.03 -5.55
N TYR A 49 9.99 4.32 -5.83
CA TYR A 49 11.34 4.77 -5.55
C TYR A 49 11.98 5.49 -6.75
N GLY A 50 12.96 6.34 -6.50
CA GLY A 50 13.72 7.01 -7.54
C GLY A 50 14.67 6.07 -8.29
N ALA A 51 15.13 6.52 -9.46
CA ALA A 51 16.09 5.79 -10.30
C ALA A 51 17.44 5.51 -9.60
N ASN A 52 17.74 6.27 -8.55
CA ASN A 52 18.89 6.06 -7.69
C ASN A 52 18.75 4.83 -6.75
N VAL A 53 17.55 4.27 -6.62
CA VAL A 53 17.28 3.03 -5.87
C VAL A 53 17.10 1.85 -6.84
N ALA A 54 16.24 2.00 -7.84
CA ALA A 54 15.98 0.98 -8.85
C ALA A 54 15.46 1.60 -10.14
N ALA A 55 15.64 0.91 -11.28
CA ALA A 55 15.18 1.39 -12.58
C ALA A 55 13.66 1.59 -12.61
N ALA A 56 13.20 2.54 -13.42
CA ALA A 56 11.77 2.77 -13.63
C ALA A 56 11.07 1.48 -14.09
N GLY A 57 9.94 1.15 -13.46
CA GLY A 57 9.21 -0.10 -13.70
C GLY A 57 9.65 -1.26 -12.78
N ALA A 58 10.81 -1.15 -12.12
CA ALA A 58 11.33 -2.12 -11.15
C ALA A 58 11.54 -1.50 -9.75
N ASN A 59 10.75 -0.47 -9.43
CA ASN A 59 10.99 0.47 -8.33
C ASN A 59 9.78 0.64 -7.41
N THR A 60 8.83 -0.30 -7.40
CA THR A 60 7.61 -0.19 -6.58
C THR A 60 7.57 -1.23 -5.47
N LEU A 61 7.31 -0.78 -4.25
CA LEU A 61 6.99 -1.61 -3.08
C LEU A 61 5.53 -1.36 -2.68
N ILE A 62 4.81 -2.40 -2.27
CA ILE A 62 3.39 -2.30 -1.94
C ILE A 62 3.16 -2.65 -0.46
N LEU A 63 2.39 -1.83 0.24
CA LEU A 63 1.85 -2.14 1.56
C LEU A 63 0.36 -2.46 1.40
N LYS A 64 -0.04 -3.68 1.74
CA LYS A 64 -1.42 -4.15 1.61
C LYS A 64 -2.12 -4.16 2.96
N PRO A 65 -3.20 -3.39 3.16
CA PRO A 65 -4.02 -3.49 4.35
C PRO A 65 -5.02 -4.62 4.22
N THR A 66 -5.17 -5.41 5.27
CA THR A 66 -6.17 -6.47 5.37
C THR A 66 -6.87 -6.43 6.72
N ALA A 67 -8.12 -6.88 6.76
CA ALA A 67 -8.87 -7.07 7.99
C ALA A 67 -9.57 -8.43 7.94
N ASN A 68 -9.46 -9.23 9.00
CA ASN A 68 -9.98 -10.60 9.04
C ASN A 68 -9.56 -11.50 7.87
N SER A 69 -8.35 -11.28 7.34
CA SER A 69 -7.78 -11.98 6.18
C SER A 69 -8.44 -11.66 4.83
N ASP A 70 -9.20 -10.56 4.76
CA ASP A 70 -9.74 -10.01 3.51
C ASP A 70 -9.08 -8.66 3.20
N ALA A 71 -9.08 -8.28 1.92
CA ALA A 71 -8.72 -6.92 1.52
C ALA A 71 -9.75 -5.92 2.06
N LEU A 72 -9.34 -4.66 2.25
CA LEU A 72 -10.33 -3.61 2.47
C LEU A 72 -11.20 -3.45 1.21
N GLU A 73 -12.42 -2.96 1.38
CA GLU A 73 -13.35 -2.72 0.28
C GLU A 73 -13.73 -1.24 0.24
N GLY A 74 -13.36 -0.57 -0.84
CA GLY A 74 -13.63 0.84 -1.06
C GLY A 74 -14.23 1.14 -2.43
N THR A 75 -14.79 2.34 -2.55
CA THR A 75 -15.35 2.89 -3.78
C THR A 75 -14.96 4.37 -3.89
N GLU A 76 -15.32 5.01 -5.01
CA GLU A 76 -15.13 6.45 -5.19
C GLU A 76 -15.93 7.31 -4.20
N THR A 77 -16.90 6.74 -3.48
CA THR A 77 -17.79 7.48 -2.57
C THR A 77 -17.70 7.05 -1.10
N GLY A 78 -17.05 5.93 -0.79
CA GLY A 78 -16.95 5.42 0.57
C GLY A 78 -16.12 4.14 0.71
N SER A 79 -16.29 3.45 1.83
CA SER A 79 -15.74 2.11 2.04
C SER A 79 -16.62 1.28 2.98
N THR A 80 -16.49 -0.04 2.90
CA THR A 80 -17.06 -0.95 3.89
C THR A 80 -16.21 -0.87 5.15
N ARG A 81 -16.83 -0.55 6.29
CA ARG A 81 -16.12 -0.54 7.57
C ARG A 81 -15.60 -1.96 7.87
N PRO A 82 -14.27 -2.16 8.03
CA PRO A 82 -13.73 -3.48 8.32
C PRO A 82 -14.12 -3.93 9.72
N THR A 83 -14.18 -5.25 9.91
CA THR A 83 -14.30 -5.88 11.22
C THR A 83 -12.92 -6.33 11.69
N GLY A 84 -12.59 -6.10 12.97
CA GLY A 84 -11.28 -6.43 13.52
C GLY A 84 -10.16 -5.41 13.20
N SER A 85 -8.93 -5.78 13.54
CA SER A 85 -7.76 -4.92 13.35
C SER A 85 -7.26 -4.94 11.91
N ILE A 86 -6.83 -3.79 11.40
CA ILE A 86 -6.16 -3.71 10.11
C ILE A 86 -4.70 -4.16 10.26
N ARG A 87 -4.37 -5.28 9.62
CA ARG A 87 -3.00 -5.77 9.43
C ARG A 87 -2.41 -5.15 8.17
N TRP A 88 -1.09 -4.98 8.15
CA TRP A 88 -0.36 -4.50 6.99
C TRP A 88 0.73 -5.48 6.60
N ASP A 89 0.68 -5.97 5.37
CA ASP A 89 1.70 -6.84 4.79
C ASP A 89 2.48 -6.09 3.71
N CYS A 90 3.79 -6.26 3.72
CA CYS A 90 4.69 -5.61 2.77
C CYS A 90 5.07 -6.57 1.64
N TYR A 91 5.09 -6.06 0.41
CA TYR A 91 5.43 -6.84 -0.78
C TYR A 91 6.49 -6.12 -1.63
N ALA A 92 7.58 -6.83 -1.87
CA ALA A 92 8.56 -6.58 -2.92
C ALA A 92 8.37 -7.60 -4.06
N SER A 93 9.14 -7.44 -5.14
CA SER A 93 9.17 -8.40 -6.24
C SER A 93 9.55 -9.80 -5.73
N GLY A 94 8.76 -10.79 -6.12
CA GLY A 94 8.95 -12.19 -5.73
C GLY A 94 8.43 -12.55 -4.33
N ALA A 95 7.86 -11.60 -3.58
CA ALA A 95 7.27 -11.89 -2.28
C ALA A 95 6.08 -12.86 -2.41
N THR A 96 5.98 -13.81 -1.48
CA THR A 96 4.90 -14.80 -1.44
C THR A 96 3.64 -14.24 -0.80
N ALA A 97 2.49 -14.79 -1.20
CA ALA A 97 1.21 -14.49 -0.56
C ALA A 97 1.28 -14.77 0.95
N ARG A 98 0.58 -13.93 1.74
CA ARG A 98 0.51 -14.04 3.19
C ARG A 98 -0.84 -14.65 3.55
N GLY A 99 -0.87 -15.94 3.89
CA GLY A 99 -2.11 -16.68 4.02
C GLY A 99 -2.82 -16.85 2.67
N ASP A 100 -4.16 -16.87 2.68
CA ASP A 100 -4.99 -17.07 1.48
C ASP A 100 -5.25 -15.77 0.69
N LEU A 101 -4.54 -14.69 1.05
CA LEU A 101 -4.69 -13.39 0.40
C LEU A 101 -4.02 -13.37 -0.98
N PRO A 102 -4.71 -12.89 -2.02
CA PRO A 102 -4.08 -12.71 -3.32
C PRO A 102 -2.94 -11.70 -3.22
N LEU A 103 -1.91 -11.88 -4.05
CA LEU A 103 -0.86 -10.89 -4.23
C LEU A 103 -1.44 -9.54 -4.70
N PRO A 104 -0.78 -8.42 -4.42
CA PRO A 104 -1.17 -7.13 -5.01
C PRO A 104 -1.25 -7.20 -6.53
N ASN A 105 -2.21 -6.48 -7.11
CA ASN A 105 -2.39 -6.38 -8.55
C ASN A 105 -2.69 -4.91 -8.94
N PRO A 106 -1.77 -4.21 -9.64
CA PRO A 106 -0.48 -4.71 -10.14
C PRO A 106 0.48 -5.08 -9.00
N GLY A 107 1.36 -6.06 -9.25
CA GLY A 107 2.31 -6.55 -8.25
C GLY A 107 3.44 -5.56 -7.93
N ALA A 108 4.10 -5.77 -6.80
CA ALA A 108 5.31 -5.03 -6.44
C ALA A 108 6.47 -5.41 -7.38
N THR A 109 7.32 -4.45 -7.69
CA THR A 109 8.37 -4.60 -8.72
C THR A 109 9.78 -4.34 -8.20
N LEU A 110 9.93 -3.78 -7.00
CA LEU A 110 11.23 -3.58 -6.35
C LEU A 110 11.88 -4.93 -6.04
N ASP A 111 13.07 -5.20 -6.57
CA ASP A 111 13.82 -6.44 -6.26
C ASP A 111 14.00 -6.58 -4.74
N GLY A 112 13.74 -7.78 -4.22
CA GLY A 112 13.80 -8.08 -2.79
C GLY A 112 15.16 -7.75 -2.14
N ARG A 113 16.26 -7.69 -2.90
CA ARG A 113 17.58 -7.28 -2.38
C ARG A 113 17.61 -5.82 -1.92
N PHE A 114 16.74 -4.97 -2.46
CA PHE A 114 16.59 -3.56 -2.07
C PHE A 114 15.50 -3.37 -1.02
N ALA A 115 14.73 -4.43 -0.73
CA ALA A 115 13.61 -4.38 0.20
C ALA A 115 14.00 -4.85 1.61
N PRO A 116 13.33 -4.32 2.65
CA PRO A 116 13.41 -4.88 4.01
C PRO A 116 13.05 -6.37 4.04
N ALA A 117 13.54 -7.09 5.05
CA ALA A 117 13.25 -8.52 5.21
C ALA A 117 11.75 -8.84 5.30
N ASP A 118 10.98 -7.98 5.97
CA ASP A 118 9.53 -8.13 6.14
C ASP A 118 8.76 -8.07 4.80
N CYS A 119 9.35 -7.44 3.79
CA CYS A 119 8.78 -7.23 2.48
C CYS A 119 9.11 -8.34 1.46
N ARG A 120 9.95 -9.31 1.83
CA ARG A 120 10.41 -10.40 0.97
C ARG A 120 9.59 -11.67 1.14
#